data_AF-A0A4Y2MYC9-F1
#
_entry.id   AF-A0A4Y2MYC9-F1
#
_cell.length_a   1.000
_cell.length_b   1.000
_cell.length_c   1.000
_cell.angle_alpha   90.00
_cell.angle_beta   90.00
_cell.angle_gamma   90.00
#
_symmetry.space_group_name_H-M   'P 1'
#
loop_
_entity.id
_entity.type
_entity.pdbx_description
1 polymer ?
#
loop_
_entity_poly.entity_id
_entity_poly.type
_entity_poly.pdbx_seq_one_letter_code
_entity_poly.pdbx_strand_id
1 'polypeptide(L)'
;MVRLQQKGFCATGTVRDNRMAKCPLISLKSLDKTEKGTSDALFDKANKIAAARWNDNRVVSLLTNFEVTKVHSEVQRRVKGGRKDVDVPFCVTSYNKYKNGVDLFDSHMENYLTSIHGKKWY
;
A
#
# COMPACT_ATOMS: atom_id res chain seq x y z
N MET A 1 4.64 1.58 -13.17
CA MET A 1 3.18 1.66 -13.35
C MET A 1 2.76 2.11 -14.74
N VAL A 2 3.29 3.21 -15.29
CA VAL A 2 2.94 3.68 -16.66
C VAL A 2 2.99 2.56 -17.70
N ARG A 3 4.06 1.76 -17.71
CA ARG A 3 4.19 0.62 -18.64
C ARG A 3 3.14 -0.48 -18.42
N LEU A 4 2.70 -0.70 -17.19
CA LEU A 4 1.64 -1.67 -16.86
C LEU A 4 0.28 -1.15 -17.34
N GLN A 5 0.01 0.14 -17.15
CA GLN A 5 -1.18 0.80 -17.67
C GLN A 5 -1.29 0.67 -19.19
N GLN A 6 -0.19 0.93 -19.91
CA GLN A 6 -0.14 0.76 -21.37
C GLN A 6 -0.40 -0.67 -21.82
N LYS A 7 -0.03 -1.66 -21.01
CA LYS A 7 -0.27 -3.08 -21.27
C LYS A 7 -1.65 -3.56 -20.80
N GLY A 8 -2.45 -2.71 -20.15
CA GLY A 8 -3.76 -3.08 -19.62
C GLY A 8 -3.73 -3.87 -18.30
N PHE A 9 -2.60 -3.89 -17.59
CA PHE A 9 -2.50 -4.57 -16.30
C PHE A 9 -2.86 -3.64 -15.15
N CYS A 10 -3.73 -4.11 -14.25
CA CYS A 10 -4.02 -3.45 -12.99
C CYS A 10 -2.91 -3.73 -11.97
N ALA A 11 -2.43 -2.70 -11.29
CA ALA A 11 -1.37 -2.81 -10.29
C ALA A 11 -1.55 -1.78 -9.17
N THR A 12 -1.42 -2.25 -7.94
CA THR A 12 -1.31 -1.42 -6.72
C THR A 12 -0.04 -1.85 -5.98
N GLY A 13 0.71 -0.88 -5.47
CA GLY A 13 1.94 -1.18 -4.74
C GLY A 13 2.36 -0.07 -3.80
N THR A 14 3.10 -0.46 -2.75
CA THR A 14 3.75 0.50 -1.87
C THR A 14 5.00 1.05 -2.53
N VAL A 15 5.26 2.33 -2.32
CA VAL A 15 6.42 3.03 -2.90
C VAL A 15 7.24 3.67 -1.79
N ARG A 16 8.56 3.51 -1.89
CA ARG A 16 9.50 4.18 -1.00
C ARG A 16 9.58 5.66 -1.35
N ASP A 17 9.68 6.51 -0.34
CA ASP A 17 9.65 7.96 -0.51
C ASP A 17 10.76 8.50 -1.43
N ASN A 18 11.96 7.92 -1.35
CA ASN A 18 13.08 8.25 -2.23
C ASN A 18 12.82 7.94 -3.72
N ARG A 19 11.74 7.23 -4.06
CA ARG A 19 11.33 6.89 -5.43
C ARG A 19 10.10 7.68 -5.91
N MET A 20 9.59 8.62 -5.11
CA MET A 20 8.39 9.42 -5.41
C MET A 20 8.68 10.67 -6.25
N ALA A 21 9.88 10.83 -6.81
CA ALA A 21 10.24 11.87 -7.80
C ALA A 21 9.69 13.29 -7.52
N LYS A 22 9.68 13.72 -6.24
CA LYS A 22 9.12 15.02 -5.79
C LYS A 22 7.64 15.23 -6.15
N CYS A 23 6.81 14.19 -6.11
CA CYS A 23 5.35 14.34 -6.23
C CYS A 23 4.84 15.41 -5.24
N PRO A 24 3.93 16.30 -5.65
CA PRO A 24 3.39 17.38 -4.82
C PRO A 24 2.34 16.87 -3.82
N LEU A 25 2.74 15.88 -3.01
CA LEU A 25 1.98 15.34 -1.90
C LEU A 25 2.53 15.90 -0.59
N ILE A 26 1.69 15.97 0.45
CA ILE A 26 2.08 16.37 1.82
C ILE A 26 3.31 15.57 2.23
N SER A 27 4.37 16.28 2.65
CA SER A 27 5.63 15.65 3.02
C SER A 27 5.44 14.60 4.13
N LEU A 28 6.25 13.53 4.12
CA LEU A 28 6.17 12.50 5.16
C LEU A 28 6.24 13.10 6.57
N LYS A 29 7.15 14.06 6.80
CA LYS A 29 7.36 14.71 8.11
C LYS A 29 6.16 15.54 8.56
N SER A 30 5.47 16.18 7.61
CA SER A 30 4.27 16.96 7.91
C SER A 30 3.10 16.02 8.20
N LEU A 31 2.93 14.98 7.39
CA LEU A 31 1.83 14.03 7.52
C LEU A 31 1.96 13.18 8.78
N ASP A 32 3.16 12.78 9.18
CA ASP A 32 3.41 12.02 10.42
C ASP A 32 2.99 12.77 11.70
N LYS A 33 2.95 14.11 11.64
CA LYS A 33 2.50 14.98 12.74
C LYS A 33 0.99 15.22 12.76
N THR A 34 0.28 14.82 11.71
CA THR A 34 -1.18 14.98 11.64
C THR A 34 -1.89 13.88 12.42
N GLU A 35 -3.21 13.99 12.54
CA GLU A 35 -4.00 12.92 13.13
C GLU A 35 -3.88 11.63 12.33
N LYS A 36 -3.91 10.50 13.06
CA LYS A 36 -3.98 9.17 12.45
C LYS A 36 -5.25 9.06 11.60
N GLY A 37 -5.11 8.59 10.37
CA GLY A 37 -6.17 8.57 9.37
C GLY A 37 -6.05 9.63 8.28
N THR A 38 -5.28 10.69 8.53
CA THR A 38 -5.09 11.73 7.53
C THR A 38 -4.50 11.12 6.27
N SER A 39 -5.15 11.39 5.14
CA SER A 39 -4.72 10.92 3.83
C SER A 39 -4.58 12.09 2.86
N ASP A 40 -3.66 11.93 1.92
CA ASP A 40 -3.46 12.86 0.82
C ASP A 40 -3.33 12.06 -0.48
N ALA A 41 -3.93 12.57 -1.54
CA ALA A 41 -4.05 11.85 -2.78
C ALA A 41 -3.91 12.78 -3.98
N LEU A 42 -3.15 12.32 -4.96
CA LEU A 42 -2.95 13.01 -6.23
C LEU A 42 -3.27 12.04 -7.37
N PHE A 43 -3.96 12.53 -8.39
CA PHE A 43 -4.23 11.76 -9.60
C PHE A 43 -3.57 12.42 -10.81
N ASP A 44 -2.70 11.68 -11.47
CA ASP A 44 -2.12 12.05 -12.75
C ASP A 44 -3.07 11.65 -13.89
N LYS A 45 -3.71 12.67 -14.49
CA LYS A 45 -4.63 12.48 -15.62
C LYS A 45 -3.93 12.01 -16.89
N ALA A 46 -2.66 12.35 -17.09
CA ALA A 46 -1.94 11.99 -18.31
C ALA A 46 -1.61 10.50 -18.34
N ASN A 47 -1.07 9.98 -17.24
CA ASN A 47 -0.70 8.57 -17.13
C ASN A 47 -1.80 7.68 -16.52
N LYS A 48 -2.91 8.27 -16.05
CA LYS A 48 -4.00 7.58 -15.33
C LYS A 48 -3.48 6.81 -14.10
N ILE A 49 -2.65 7.46 -13.30
CA ILE A 49 -2.05 6.88 -12.10
C ILE A 49 -2.42 7.75 -10.90
N ALA A 50 -2.85 7.09 -9.83
CA ALA A 50 -3.09 7.69 -8.53
C ALA A 50 -1.91 7.44 -7.60
N ALA A 51 -1.55 8.46 -6.84
CA ALA A 51 -0.64 8.39 -5.72
C ALA A 51 -1.40 8.73 -4.44
N ALA A 52 -1.13 7.99 -3.37
CA ALA A 52 -1.78 8.16 -2.07
C ALA A 52 -0.73 8.12 -0.96
N ARG A 53 -0.90 8.97 0.06
CA ARG A 53 -0.22 8.87 1.34
C ARG A 53 -1.27 8.74 2.45
N TRP A 54 -0.99 7.88 3.43
CA TRP A 54 -1.88 7.65 4.56
C TRP A 54 -1.10 7.57 5.86
N ASN A 55 -1.58 8.27 6.88
CA ASN A 55 -0.98 8.28 8.21
C ASN A 55 -1.58 7.19 9.11
N ASP A 56 -0.79 6.15 9.42
CA ASP A 56 -1.15 5.11 10.40
C ASP A 56 -0.18 5.15 11.61
N ASN A 57 0.51 4.07 11.93
CA ASN A 57 1.63 4.10 12.89
C ASN A 57 2.89 4.71 12.28
N ARG A 58 3.00 4.63 10.96
CA ARG A 58 3.96 5.32 10.11
C ARG A 58 3.26 5.72 8.84
N VAL A 59 3.71 6.80 8.21
CA VAL A 59 3.18 7.21 6.92
C VAL A 59 3.52 6.18 5.85
N VAL A 60 2.50 5.73 5.12
CA VAL A 60 2.65 4.80 3.98
C VAL A 60 2.35 5.56 2.69
N SER A 61 3.18 5.34 1.66
CA SER A 61 2.95 5.85 0.30
C SER A 61 2.59 4.70 -0.63
N LEU A 62 1.53 4.86 -1.42
CA LEU A 62 1.06 3.88 -2.40
C LEU A 62 0.89 4.53 -3.76
N LEU A 63 1.10 3.74 -4.81
CA LEU A 63 0.66 4.04 -6.17
C LEU A 63 -0.34 3.00 -6.62
N THR A 64 -1.30 3.42 -7.44
CA THR A 64 -2.30 2.57 -8.09
C THR A 64 -2.65 3.14 -9.45
N ASN A 65 -2.94 2.28 -10.44
CA ASN A 65 -3.32 2.71 -11.80
C ASN A 65 -4.79 2.43 -12.17
N PHE A 66 -5.55 1.82 -11.27
CA PHE A 66 -6.95 1.46 -11.52
C PHE A 66 -7.90 1.93 -10.43
N GLU A 67 -7.40 2.24 -9.24
CA GLU A 67 -8.24 2.60 -8.10
C GLU A 67 -8.43 4.11 -8.01
N VAL A 68 -9.66 4.51 -7.70
CA VAL A 68 -9.99 5.91 -7.39
C VAL A 68 -9.61 6.16 -5.94
N THR A 69 -8.75 7.15 -5.69
CA THR A 69 -8.22 7.48 -4.36
C THR A 69 -9.20 8.23 -3.46
N LYS A 70 -10.51 8.06 -3.62
CA LYS A 70 -11.48 8.59 -2.66
C LYS A 70 -11.48 7.72 -1.40
N VAL A 71 -11.78 8.32 -0.24
CA VAL A 71 -11.91 7.61 1.04
C VAL A 71 -13.16 6.73 0.97
N HIS A 72 -13.03 5.44 1.29
CA HIS A 72 -14.11 4.47 1.07
C HIS A 72 -14.39 3.53 2.25
N SER A 73 -13.58 3.55 3.32
CA SER A 73 -13.75 2.61 4.44
C SER A 73 -13.21 3.16 5.76
N GLU A 74 -13.96 2.95 6.83
CA GLU A 74 -13.52 3.16 8.21
C GLU A 74 -12.96 1.86 8.80
N VAL A 75 -11.85 1.96 9.53
CA VAL A 75 -11.26 0.83 10.25
C VAL A 75 -10.97 1.22 11.69
N GLN A 76 -11.35 0.37 12.63
CA GLN A 76 -10.98 0.47 14.04
C GLN A 76 -9.46 0.41 14.19
N ARG A 77 -8.84 1.50 14.68
CA ARG A 77 -7.41 1.54 14.98
C ARG A 77 -7.18 1.85 16.45
N ARG A 78 -6.17 1.18 17.02
CA ARG A 78 -5.69 1.50 18.37
C ARG A 78 -4.96 2.84 18.34
N VAL A 79 -5.35 3.71 19.27
CA VAL A 79 -4.75 5.01 19.54
C VAL A 79 -4.42 5.11 21.03
N LYS A 80 -3.65 6.12 21.45
CA LYS A 80 -3.43 6.36 22.89
C LYS A 80 -4.80 6.64 23.53
N GLY A 81 -5.15 5.88 24.57
CA GLY A 81 -6.42 6.02 25.27
C GLY A 81 -7.59 5.20 24.72
N GLY A 82 -7.42 4.37 23.68
CA GLY A 82 -8.49 3.47 23.24
C GLY A 82 -8.42 3.00 21.79
N ARG A 83 -9.59 2.75 21.20
CA ARG A 83 -9.78 2.49 19.77
C ARG A 83 -10.56 3.67 19.18
N LYS A 84 -10.17 4.10 17.99
CA LYS A 84 -10.84 5.16 17.21
C LYS A 84 -11.11 4.60 15.82
N ASP A 85 -12.25 4.97 15.24
CA ASP A 85 -12.52 4.71 13.84
C ASP A 85 -11.76 5.71 12.98
N VAL A 86 -11.03 5.18 12.01
CA VAL A 86 -10.07 5.92 11.21
C VAL A 86 -10.36 5.68 9.75
N ASP A 87 -10.43 6.76 8.99
CA ASP A 87 -10.60 6.73 7.55
C ASP A 87 -9.39 6.08 6.86
N VAL A 88 -9.68 5.17 5.93
CA VAL A 88 -8.68 4.45 5.14
C VAL A 88 -8.96 4.64 3.65
N PRO A 89 -7.96 5.09 2.87
CA PRO A 89 -8.06 5.10 1.42
C PRO A 89 -8.28 3.69 0.85
N PHE A 90 -9.16 3.56 -0.15
CA PHE A 90 -9.48 2.25 -0.74
C PHE A 90 -8.26 1.47 -1.21
N CYS A 91 -7.30 2.16 -1.82
CA CYS A 91 -6.07 1.54 -2.30
C CYS A 91 -5.25 0.86 -1.20
N VAL A 92 -5.31 1.37 0.05
CA VAL A 92 -4.68 0.74 1.21
C VAL A 92 -5.42 -0.53 1.61
N THR A 93 -6.76 -0.48 1.63
CA THR A 93 -7.60 -1.63 1.95
C THR A 93 -7.41 -2.75 0.93
N SER A 94 -7.45 -2.43 -0.37
CA SER A 94 -7.18 -3.37 -1.45
C SER A 94 -5.78 -3.97 -1.36
N TYR A 95 -4.76 -3.12 -1.16
CA TYR A 95 -3.38 -3.61 -1.02
C TYR A 95 -3.27 -4.61 0.13
N ASN A 96 -3.80 -4.30 1.31
CA ASN A 96 -3.73 -5.19 2.45
C ASN A 96 -4.50 -6.51 2.24
N LYS A 97 -5.58 -6.50 1.47
CA LYS A 97 -6.35 -7.70 1.14
C LYS A 97 -5.55 -8.68 0.27
N TYR A 98 -4.79 -8.17 -0.69
CA TYR A 98 -4.16 -9.02 -1.71
C TYR A 98 -2.64 -9.22 -1.55
N LYS A 99 -1.95 -8.41 -0.74
CA LYS A 99 -0.47 -8.45 -0.64
C LYS A 99 0.10 -9.77 -0.10
N ASN A 100 -0.65 -10.50 0.72
CA ASN A 100 -0.15 -11.68 1.44
C ASN A 100 -0.19 -12.97 0.60
N GLY A 101 -0.62 -12.94 -0.66
CA GLY A 101 -0.83 -14.17 -1.45
C GLY A 101 0.42 -15.04 -1.58
N VAL A 102 1.59 -14.41 -1.79
CA VAL A 102 2.88 -15.11 -1.89
C VAL A 102 3.33 -15.60 -0.51
N ASP A 103 3.30 -14.74 0.51
CA ASP A 103 3.70 -15.09 1.87
C ASP A 103 2.87 -16.25 2.44
N LEU A 104 1.56 -16.30 2.13
CA LEU A 104 0.69 -17.41 2.52
C LEU A 104 1.11 -18.71 1.82
N PHE A 105 1.39 -18.65 0.52
CA PHE A 105 1.88 -19.81 -0.22
C PHE A 105 3.22 -20.32 0.36
N ASP A 106 4.18 -19.43 0.59
CA ASP A 106 5.49 -19.77 1.17
C ASP A 106 5.32 -20.38 2.57
N SER A 107 4.42 -19.82 3.39
CA SER A 107 4.10 -20.35 4.71
C SER A 107 3.49 -21.76 4.64
N HIS A 108 2.59 -22.02 3.70
CA HIS A 108 2.08 -23.38 3.49
C HIS A 108 3.18 -24.32 3.02
N MET A 109 4.07 -23.85 2.16
CA MET A 109 5.18 -24.65 1.64
C MET A 109 6.15 -25.04 2.75
N GLU A 110 6.49 -24.10 3.64
CA GLU A 110 7.36 -24.34 4.79
C GLU A 110 6.73 -25.26 5.85
N ASN A 111 5.44 -25.07 6.14
CA ASN A 111 4.77 -25.84 7.21
C ASN A 111 4.39 -27.26 6.82
N TYR A 112 4.08 -27.49 5.53
CA TYR A 112 3.52 -28.77 5.08
C TYR A 112 4.47 -29.60 4.21
N LEU A 113 5.47 -29.00 3.54
CA LEU A 113 6.41 -29.76 2.73
C LEU A 113 7.69 -30.08 3.50
N THR A 114 8.12 -31.33 3.39
CA THR A 114 9.43 -31.75 3.92
C THR A 114 10.55 -31.06 3.15
N SER A 115 11.34 -30.22 3.83
CA SER A 115 12.50 -29.57 3.24
C SER A 115 13.59 -30.59 2.86
N ILE A 116 13.70 -30.89 1.56
CA ILE A 116 14.77 -31.74 1.02
C ILE A 116 16.06 -30.92 0.94
N HIS A 117 17.00 -31.16 1.84
CA HIS A 117 18.32 -30.52 1.80
C HIS A 117 19.21 -31.21 0.76
N GLY A 118 19.21 -30.69 -0.47
CA GLY A 118 20.14 -31.08 -1.52
C GLY A 118 21.52 -30.44 -1.35
N LYS A 119 22.59 -31.15 -1.74
CA LYS A 119 23.95 -30.56 -1.86
C LYS A 119 24.13 -29.69 -3.10
N LYS A 120 23.18 -29.75 -4.03
CA LYS A 120 23.20 -29.06 -5.32
C LYS A 120 21.88 -28.30 -5.49
N TRP A 121 21.96 -27.14 -6.12
CA TRP A 121 20.81 -26.25 -6.37
C TRP A 121 19.95 -26.68 -7.58
N TYR A 122 20.42 -27.68 -8.34
CA TYR A 122 19.80 -28.19 -9.55
C TYR A 122 19.53 -29.70 -9.43
#